data_AF-A0AA87F8T2-F1
#
_entry.id   AF-A0AA87F8T2-F1
#
_cell.length_a   1.000
_cell.length_b   1.000
_cell.length_c   1.000
_cell.angle_alpha   90.00
_cell.angle_beta   90.00
_cell.angle_gamma   90.00
#
_symmetry.space_group_name_H-M   'P 1'
#
loop_
_entity.id
_entity.type
_entity.pdbx_description
1 polymer ?
#
loop_
_entity_poly.entity_id
_entity_poly.type
_entity_poly.pdbx_seq_one_letter_code
_entity_poly.pdbx_strand_id
1 'polypeptide(L)'
;MKKLIEMKVKAFTLVEMLVVLGIISLLLLIFVPNLSKQKAAVQEKGNAAVVKVVESQMELYELEHDKEATVADLQADGYITEKQAEQYAKAKK
;
A
#
# COMPACT_ATOMS: atom_id res chain seq x y z
N MET A 1 -62.54 -6.48 -26.57
CA MET A 1 -61.33 -6.52 -25.72
C MET A 1 -60.11 -6.22 -26.58
N LYS A 2 -59.59 -4.98 -26.54
CA LYS A 2 -58.40 -4.59 -27.32
C LYS A 2 -57.15 -5.03 -26.55
N LYS A 3 -56.37 -5.93 -27.15
CA LYS A 3 -55.06 -6.37 -26.65
C LYS A 3 -54.10 -5.19 -26.73
N LEU A 4 -53.65 -4.69 -25.59
CA LEU A 4 -52.55 -3.73 -25.49
C LEU A 4 -51.26 -4.49 -25.80
N ILE A 5 -50.58 -4.13 -26.88
CA ILE A 5 -49.28 -4.70 -27.24
C ILE A 5 -48.24 -3.98 -26.37
N GLU A 6 -47.66 -4.68 -25.40
CA GLU A 6 -46.49 -4.17 -24.66
C GLU A 6 -45.28 -4.09 -25.62
N MET A 7 -44.83 -2.87 -25.93
CA MET A 7 -43.57 -2.65 -26.64
C MET A 7 -42.41 -2.83 -25.65
N LYS A 8 -41.77 -4.00 -25.65
CA LYS A 8 -40.53 -4.23 -24.92
C LYS A 8 -39.35 -3.65 -25.69
N VAL A 9 -38.78 -2.56 -25.19
CA VAL A 9 -37.55 -1.95 -25.72
C VAL A 9 -36.36 -2.76 -25.24
N LYS A 10 -35.46 -3.18 -26.14
CA LYS A 10 -34.25 -3.94 -25.77
C LYS A 10 -33.18 -2.97 -25.23
N ALA A 11 -33.12 -2.82 -23.91
CA ALA A 11 -32.16 -1.94 -23.20
C ALA A 11 -30.78 -2.58 -22.94
N PHE A 12 -30.30 -3.43 -23.85
CA PHE A 12 -28.98 -4.09 -23.74
C PHE A 12 -28.38 -4.25 -25.14
N THR A 13 -28.05 -3.13 -25.75
CA THR A 13 -27.35 -3.05 -27.03
C THR A 13 -25.83 -3.07 -26.80
N LEU A 14 -25.08 -3.46 -27.83
CA LEU A 14 -23.62 -3.38 -27.80
C LEU A 14 -23.13 -1.94 -27.62
N VAL A 15 -23.86 -0.95 -28.15
CA VAL A 15 -23.53 0.47 -28.03
C VAL A 15 -23.58 0.93 -26.56
N GLU A 16 -24.60 0.50 -25.81
CA GLU A 16 -24.70 0.80 -24.38
C GLU A 16 -23.52 0.20 -23.61
N MET A 17 -23.13 -1.04 -23.90
CA MET A 17 -21.96 -1.67 -23.27
C MET A 17 -20.65 -0.94 -23.59
N LEU A 18 -20.48 -0.42 -24.82
CA LEU A 18 -19.31 0.38 -25.18
C LEU A 18 -19.24 1.70 -24.41
N VAL A 19 -20.37 2.39 -24.25
CA VAL A 19 -20.44 3.63 -23.47
C VAL A 19 -20.11 3.34 -21.99
N VAL A 20 -20.66 2.27 -21.42
CA VAL A 20 -20.39 1.86 -20.03
C VAL A 20 -18.90 1.54 -19.83
N LEU A 21 -18.29 0.75 -20.71
CA LEU A 21 -16.85 0.46 -20.64
C LEU A 21 -16.00 1.72 -20.82
N GLY A 22 -16.43 2.65 -21.66
CA GLY A 22 -15.83 3.98 -21.79
C GLY A 22 -15.82 4.74 -20.47
N ILE A 23 -16.98 4.84 -19.80
CA ILE A 23 -17.10 5.52 -18.50
C ILE A 23 -16.22 4.83 -17.44
N ILE A 24 -16.26 3.50 -17.34
CA ILE A 24 -15.43 2.74 -16.38
C ILE A 24 -13.94 2.98 -16.64
N SER A 25 -13.51 2.97 -17.90
CA SER A 25 -12.09 3.22 -18.24
C SER A 25 -11.62 4.61 -17.81
N LEU A 26 -12.45 5.64 -17.98
CA LEU A 26 -12.14 7.00 -17.51
C LEU A 26 -12.06 7.06 -15.98
N LEU A 27 -13.00 6.41 -15.28
CA LEU A 27 -12.97 6.33 -13.81
C LEU A 27 -11.71 5.61 -13.31
N LEU A 28 -11.32 4.50 -13.94
CA LEU A 28 -10.10 3.77 -13.62
C LEU A 28 -8.85 4.62 -13.84
N LEU A 29 -8.79 5.39 -14.94
CA LEU A 29 -7.66 6.30 -15.21
C LEU A 29 -7.49 7.36 -14.13
N ILE A 30 -8.58 7.85 -13.52
CA ILE A 30 -8.52 8.80 -12.40
C ILE A 30 -8.18 8.08 -11.08
N PHE A 31 -8.73 6.89 -10.86
CA PHE A 31 -8.61 6.15 -9.60
C PHE A 31 -7.23 5.50 -9.42
N VAL A 32 -6.68 4.86 -10.46
CA VAL A 32 -5.38 4.17 -10.43
C VAL A 32 -4.22 5.06 -9.97
N PRO A 33 -3.99 6.27 -10.51
CA PRO A 33 -2.91 7.12 -10.05
C PRO A 33 -3.10 7.58 -8.61
N ASN A 34 -4.36 7.81 -8.18
CA ASN A 34 -4.66 8.17 -6.80
C ASN A 34 -4.36 7.01 -5.83
N LEU A 35 -4.72 5.78 -6.20
CA LEU A 35 -4.44 4.57 -5.42
C LEU A 35 -2.92 4.29 -5.34
N SER A 36 -2.20 4.46 -6.45
CA SER A 36 -0.75 4.29 -6.50
C SER A 36 -0.02 5.26 -5.56
N LYS A 37 -0.44 6.54 -5.54
CA LYS A 37 0.09 7.55 -4.60
C LYS A 37 -0.18 7.19 -3.14
N GLN A 38 -1.39 6.72 -2.82
CA GLN A 38 -1.72 6.30 -1.45
C GLN A 38 -0.89 5.08 -1.02
N LYS A 39 -0.70 4.09 -1.90
CA LYS A 39 0.17 2.95 -1.63
C LYS A 39 1.61 3.38 -1.34
N ALA A 40 2.16 4.31 -2.14
CA ALA A 40 3.49 4.85 -1.93
C ALA A 40 3.61 5.58 -0.57
N ALA A 41 2.64 6.44 -0.23
CA ALA A 41 2.62 7.14 1.05
C ALA A 41 2.50 6.19 2.25
N VAL A 42 1.71 5.10 2.14
CA VAL A 42 1.62 4.07 3.17
C VAL A 42 2.94 3.33 3.32
N GLN A 43 3.60 2.99 2.21
CA GLN A 43 4.90 2.33 2.23
C GLN A 43 5.98 3.22 2.86
N GLU A 44 6.00 4.51 2.55
CA GLU A 44 6.92 5.48 3.16
C GLU A 44 6.68 5.62 4.67
N LYS A 45 5.42 5.76 5.10
CA LYS A 45 5.07 5.79 6.53
C LYS A 45 5.44 4.48 7.23
N GLY A 46 5.23 3.34 6.58
CA GLY A 46 5.63 2.03 7.09
C GLY A 46 7.14 1.92 7.27
N ASN A 47 7.93 2.36 6.29
CA ASN A 47 9.38 2.40 6.39
C ASN A 47 9.85 3.31 7.52
N ALA A 48 9.26 4.50 7.67
CA ALA A 48 9.58 5.42 8.77
C ALA A 48 9.27 4.81 10.15
N ALA A 49 8.17 4.07 10.26
CA ALA A 49 7.85 3.35 11.49
C ALA A 49 8.87 2.24 11.80
N VAL A 50 9.33 1.50 10.78
CA VAL A 50 10.39 0.50 10.96
C VAL A 50 11.69 1.14 11.41
N VAL A 51 12.07 2.28 10.83
CA VAL A 51 13.26 3.05 11.26
C VAL A 51 13.17 3.41 12.73
N LYS A 52 12.04 3.99 13.15
CA LYS A 52 11.81 4.36 14.54
C LYS A 52 11.88 3.15 15.49
N VAL A 53 11.32 2.00 15.10
CA VAL A 53 11.39 0.79 15.92
C VAL A 53 12.83 0.34 16.10
N VAL A 54 13.63 0.30 15.02
CA VAL A 54 15.03 -0.10 15.09
C VAL A 54 15.82 0.87 15.98
N GLU A 55 15.64 2.18 15.82
CA GLU A 55 16.29 3.20 16.66
C GLU A 55 15.92 3.06 18.14
N SER A 56 14.63 2.83 18.46
CA SER A 56 14.22 2.57 19.84
C SER A 56 14.81 1.27 20.40
N GLN A 57 15.03 0.24 19.56
CA GLN A 57 15.74 -0.96 20.01
C GLN A 57 17.23 -0.68 20.21
N MET A 58 17.86 0.17 19.39
CA MET A 58 19.25 0.61 19.59
C MET A 58 19.39 1.31 20.93
N GLU A 59 18.53 2.30 21.21
CA GLU A 59 18.54 3.03 22.48
C GLU A 59 18.36 2.11 23.70
N LEU A 60 17.45 1.13 23.61
CA LEU A 60 17.24 0.16 24.68
C LEU A 60 18.48 -0.72 24.88
N TYR A 61 19.09 -1.16 23.78
CA TYR A 61 20.29 -1.98 23.82
C TYR A 61 21.48 -1.25 24.43
N GLU A 62 21.66 0.02 24.09
CA GLU A 62 22.67 0.91 24.67
C GLU A 62 22.49 1.08 26.18
N LEU A 63 21.23 1.21 26.63
CA LEU A 63 20.90 1.30 28.04
C LEU A 63 21.19 0.00 28.80
N GLU A 64 20.98 -1.15 28.17
CA GLU A 64 21.18 -2.46 28.82
C GLU A 64 22.65 -2.91 28.84
N HIS A 65 23.45 -2.51 27.85
CA HIS A 65 24.80 -3.02 27.65
C HIS A 65 25.91 -1.96 27.81
N ASP A 66 25.58 -0.71 28.12
CA ASP A 66 26.52 0.42 28.26
C ASP A 66 27.49 0.55 27.06
N LYS A 67 27.03 0.15 25.86
CA LYS A 67 27.81 0.15 24.63
C LYS A 67 26.96 0.65 23.46
N GLU A 68 27.58 1.38 22.53
CA GLU A 68 26.90 1.87 21.32
C GLU A 68 26.31 0.70 20.52
N ALA A 69 25.03 0.78 20.19
CA ALA A 69 24.34 -0.29 19.49
C ALA A 69 24.64 -0.24 18.00
N THR A 70 24.87 -1.39 17.38
CA THR A 70 24.83 -1.52 15.93
C THR A 70 23.62 -2.33 15.48
N VAL A 71 23.21 -2.14 14.23
CA VAL A 71 22.16 -2.96 13.60
C VAL A 71 22.55 -4.44 13.61
N ALA A 72 23.84 -4.75 13.51
CA ALA A 72 24.34 -6.12 13.59
C ALA A 72 24.19 -6.72 15.00
N ASP A 73 24.42 -5.94 16.05
CA ASP A 73 24.21 -6.38 17.44
C ASP A 73 22.72 -6.67 17.69
N LEU A 74 21.84 -5.80 17.22
CA LEU A 74 20.38 -5.97 17.32
C LEU A 74 19.87 -7.21 16.57
N GLN A 75 20.50 -7.57 15.45
CA GLN A 75 20.17 -8.80 14.73
C GLN A 75 20.71 -10.05 15.43
N ALA A 76 21.95 -9.97 15.93
CA ALA A 76 22.60 -11.08 16.61
C ALA A 76 21.86 -11.46 17.90
N ASP A 77 21.41 -10.46 18.66
CA ASP A 77 20.71 -10.63 19.93
C ASP A 77 19.18 -10.73 19.75
N GLY A 78 18.69 -10.69 18.51
CA GLY A 78 17.30 -10.99 18.16
C GLY A 78 16.28 -9.87 18.43
N TYR A 79 16.74 -8.64 18.70
CA TYR A 79 15.87 -7.47 18.89
C TYR A 79 15.15 -7.05 17.59
N ILE A 80 15.75 -7.34 16.43
CA ILE A 80 15.17 -7.01 15.11
C ILE A 80 15.28 -8.18 14.13
N THR A 81 14.31 -8.26 13.21
CA THR A 81 14.32 -9.26 12.12
C THR A 81 15.21 -8.84 10.95
N GLU A 82 15.67 -9.81 10.15
CA GLU A 82 16.40 -9.56 8.90
C GLU A 82 15.66 -8.59 7.96
N LYS A 83 14.33 -8.74 7.87
CA LYS A 83 13.48 -7.83 7.08
C LYS A 83 13.54 -6.39 7.57
N GLN A 84 13.52 -6.18 8.89
CA GLN A 84 13.59 -4.83 9.47
C GLN A 84 14.98 -4.21 9.27
N ALA A 85 16.05 -5.00 9.41
CA ALA A 85 17.41 -4.53 9.14
C ALA A 85 17.60 -4.15 7.66
N GLU A 86 17.07 -4.95 6.73
CA GLU A 86 17.07 -4.60 5.30
C GLU A 86 16.30 -3.31 5.01
N GLN A 87 15.10 -3.16 5.60
CA GLN A 87 14.29 -1.96 5.43
C GLN A 87 14.97 -0.72 6.00
N TYR A 88 15.64 -0.85 7.16
CA TYR A 88 16.44 0.20 7.77
C TYR A 88 17.61 0.62 6.85
N ALA A 89 18.35 -0.35 6.31
CA ALA A 89 19.44 -0.10 5.37
C ALA A 89 18.98 0.55 4.06
N LYS A 90 17.79 0.19 3.57
CA LYS A 90 17.16 0.81 2.39
C LYS A 90 16.65 2.23 2.68
N ALA A 91 16.22 2.51 3.91
CA ALA A 91 15.73 3.83 4.31
C ALA A 91 16.85 4.84 4.59
N LYS A 92 18.05 4.38 4.98
CA LYS A 92 19.25 5.21 5.17
C LYS A 92 20.08 5.44 3.89
N LYS A 93 19.75 4.78 2.77
CA LYS A 93 20.34 5.05 1.44
C LYS A 93 19.66 6.23 0.77
#